data_AF-A0AAV8YCE6-F1
#
_entry.id   AF-A0AAV8YCE6-F1
#
_cell.length_a   1.000
_cell.length_b   1.000
_cell.length_c   1.000
_cell.angle_alpha   90.00
_cell.angle_beta   90.00
_cell.angle_gamma   90.00
#
_symmetry.space_group_name_H-M   'P 1'
#
loop_
_entity.id
_entity.type
_entity.pdbx_description
1 polymer ?
#
loop_
_entity_poly.entity_id
_entity_poly.type
_entity_poly.pdbx_seq_one_letter_code
_entity_poly.pdbx_strand_id
1 'polypeptide(L)'
;MVKYVVVVAVALFVLQGVLAKPKGQKAAEKSQLQELAANAQNIVNNVTSTLQGNLPDSKKVVEVLSTNAQDLANHVQSVVDKIKTEVKNNQGEIDNVLKQVSDKLSDTANQLKNALGPEGQKQAKDIKDKLDKGLQDAVAQVEKLSKAIEPEANKVKDDITNAAKTFLDQIVEVSNNLQQQVKSTINEKH
;
A
#
# COMPACT_ATOMS: atom_id res chain seq x y z
N MET A 1 21.45 9.89 61.16
CA MET A 1 22.17 9.23 60.05
C MET A 1 21.60 9.75 58.74
N VAL A 2 22.48 10.20 57.86
CA VAL A 2 22.16 10.79 56.54
C VAL A 2 21.80 9.68 55.55
N LYS A 3 20.79 9.92 54.70
CA LYS A 3 20.78 9.50 53.29
C LYS A 3 19.71 10.25 52.50
N TYR A 4 20.19 11.17 51.67
CA TYR A 4 19.46 11.85 50.59
C TYR A 4 18.96 10.84 49.56
N VAL A 5 17.78 11.08 48.97
CA VAL A 5 17.64 11.20 47.50
C VAL A 5 16.51 12.20 47.22
N VAL A 6 16.90 13.31 46.59
CA VAL A 6 16.03 14.26 45.91
C VAL A 6 15.74 13.68 44.52
N VAL A 7 14.47 13.62 44.11
CA VAL A 7 14.10 13.73 42.69
C VAL A 7 12.87 14.64 42.59
N VAL A 8 13.12 15.83 42.06
CA VAL A 8 12.14 16.78 41.55
C VAL A 8 11.71 16.31 40.15
N ALA A 9 10.41 16.23 39.89
CA ALA A 9 9.87 16.32 38.54
C ALA A 9 8.47 16.96 38.58
N VAL A 10 8.49 18.27 38.35
CA VAL A 10 7.34 19.12 38.03
C VAL A 10 6.92 18.84 36.60
N ALA A 11 5.63 18.59 36.37
CA ALA A 11 4.81 19.27 35.34
C ALA A 11 3.38 18.74 35.36
N LEU A 12 2.50 19.55 35.95
CA LEU A 12 1.06 19.52 35.74
C LEU A 12 0.74 19.74 34.26
N PHE A 13 -0.09 18.89 33.66
CA PHE A 13 -1.04 19.35 32.66
C PHE A 13 -2.46 18.96 33.07
N VAL A 14 -3.19 20.02 33.37
CA VAL A 14 -4.58 20.07 33.78
C VAL A 14 -5.42 19.90 32.53
N LEU A 15 -6.22 18.83 32.46
CA LEU A 15 -7.36 18.75 31.55
C LEU A 15 -8.53 18.15 32.32
N GLN A 16 -9.15 18.99 33.14
CA GLN A 16 -10.56 18.84 33.47
C GLN A 16 -11.31 20.06 32.93
N GLY A 17 -12.24 19.79 32.02
CA GLY A 17 -13.06 20.78 31.33
C GLY A 17 -14.20 20.10 30.59
N VAL A 18 -15.07 19.43 31.35
CA VAL A 18 -16.51 19.25 31.14
C VAL A 18 -17.00 18.88 29.72
N LEU A 19 -17.39 17.61 29.54
CA LEU A 19 -18.68 17.23 28.96
C LEU A 19 -18.95 15.75 29.28
N ALA A 20 -20.06 15.51 29.97
CA ALA A 20 -20.51 14.19 30.40
C ALA A 20 -20.94 13.31 29.21
N LYS A 21 -20.47 12.06 29.17
CA LYS A 21 -21.27 10.86 28.81
C LYS A 21 -20.48 9.57 29.07
N PRO A 22 -21.13 8.51 29.61
CA PRO A 22 -20.47 7.24 29.94
C PRO A 22 -20.37 6.34 28.72
N LYS A 23 -19.29 5.54 28.67
CA LYS A 23 -19.10 4.31 27.86
C LYS A 23 -19.57 4.37 26.40
N GLY A 24 -18.66 4.79 25.53
CA GLY A 24 -18.60 4.39 24.13
C GLY A 24 -17.13 4.23 23.78
N GLN A 25 -16.76 3.09 23.19
CA GLN A 25 -15.41 2.83 22.68
C GLN A 25 -14.87 4.08 21.98
N LYS A 26 -13.67 4.55 22.38
CA LYS A 26 -12.90 5.42 21.50
C LYS A 26 -12.76 4.64 20.19
N ALA A 27 -13.49 5.05 19.16
CA ALA A 27 -13.12 4.69 17.80
C ALA A 27 -11.66 5.14 17.69
N ALA A 28 -10.74 4.18 17.56
CA ALA A 28 -9.36 4.51 17.27
C ALA A 28 -9.40 5.41 16.03
N GLU A 29 -8.92 6.65 16.16
CA GLU A 29 -8.68 7.50 15.00
C GLU A 29 -7.81 6.67 14.05
N LYS A 30 -8.29 6.46 12.82
CA LYS A 30 -7.54 5.71 11.82
C LYS A 30 -6.19 6.40 11.64
N SER A 31 -5.11 5.64 11.68
CA SER A 31 -3.79 6.16 11.33
C SER A 31 -3.83 6.76 9.92
N GLN A 32 -3.04 7.80 9.66
CA GLN A 32 -2.91 8.42 8.33
C GLN A 32 -2.63 7.38 7.24
N LEU A 33 -1.87 6.33 7.57
CA LEU A 33 -1.57 5.23 6.68
C LEU A 33 -2.81 4.40 6.32
N GLN A 34 -3.71 4.17 7.29
CA GLN A 34 -4.97 3.45 7.07
C GLN A 34 -5.95 4.28 6.23
N GLU A 35 -5.92 5.60 6.38
CA GLU A 35 -6.70 6.51 5.53
C GLU A 35 -6.18 6.51 4.08
N LEU A 36 -4.86 6.57 3.88
CA LEU A 36 -4.26 6.42 2.55
C LEU A 36 -4.55 5.05 1.95
N ALA A 37 -4.49 3.98 2.74
CA ALA A 37 -4.78 2.63 2.24
C ALA A 37 -6.25 2.49 1.82
N ALA A 38 -7.17 3.05 2.60
CA ALA A 38 -8.59 3.09 2.23
C ALA A 38 -8.83 3.94 0.98
N ASN A 39 -8.12 5.06 0.82
CA ASN A 39 -8.18 5.88 -0.38
C ASN A 39 -7.68 5.09 -1.61
N ALA A 40 -6.50 4.47 -1.50
CA ALA A 40 -5.93 3.62 -2.54
C ALA A 40 -6.89 2.48 -2.89
N GLN A 41 -7.51 1.82 -1.90
CA GLN A 41 -8.50 0.76 -2.13
C GLN A 41 -9.70 1.27 -2.94
N ASN A 42 -10.23 2.45 -2.61
CA ASN A 42 -11.34 3.04 -3.35
C ASN A 42 -10.96 3.35 -4.80
N ILE A 43 -9.75 3.88 -5.02
CA ILE A 43 -9.24 4.16 -6.36
C ILE A 43 -9.05 2.86 -7.14
N VAL A 44 -8.41 1.86 -6.55
CA VAL A 44 -8.25 0.53 -7.16
C VAL A 44 -9.60 -0.06 -7.54
N ASN A 45 -10.60 -0.02 -6.65
CA ASN A 45 -11.96 -0.51 -6.95
C ASN A 45 -12.63 0.25 -8.12
N ASN A 46 -12.41 1.56 -8.23
CA ASN A 46 -12.90 2.36 -9.35
C ASN A 46 -12.22 1.98 -10.67
N VAL A 47 -10.93 1.65 -10.61
CA VAL A 47 -10.18 1.14 -11.76
C VAL A 47 -10.65 -0.23 -12.15
N THR A 48 -10.77 -1.18 -11.20
CA THR A 48 -11.36 -2.50 -11.42
C THR A 48 -12.70 -2.38 -12.16
N SER A 49 -13.57 -1.49 -11.69
CA SER A 49 -14.88 -1.24 -12.30
C SER A 49 -14.77 -0.65 -13.71
N THR A 50 -13.80 0.22 -13.96
CA THR A 50 -13.51 0.75 -15.31
C THR A 50 -13.02 -0.36 -16.24
N LEU A 51 -12.30 -1.34 -15.70
CA LEU A 51 -11.74 -2.46 -16.44
C LEU A 51 -12.72 -3.65 -16.59
N GLN A 52 -13.87 -3.66 -15.89
CA GLN A 52 -14.85 -4.77 -15.96
C GLN A 52 -15.52 -4.93 -17.34
N GLY A 53 -15.36 -3.94 -18.23
CA GLY A 53 -15.82 -4.07 -19.62
C GLY A 53 -14.98 -5.05 -20.44
N ASN A 54 -15.52 -5.49 -21.58
CA ASN A 54 -14.78 -6.31 -22.53
C ASN A 54 -13.69 -5.45 -23.20
N LEU A 55 -12.50 -5.40 -22.59
CA LEU A 55 -11.36 -4.65 -23.11
C LEU A 55 -10.95 -5.24 -24.46
N PRO A 56 -10.81 -4.43 -25.53
CA PRO A 56 -10.36 -4.96 -26.81
C PRO A 56 -8.91 -5.42 -26.70
N ASP A 57 -8.59 -6.59 -27.26
CA ASP A 57 -7.21 -7.10 -27.41
C ASP A 57 -6.40 -6.33 -28.48
N SER A 58 -6.63 -5.02 -28.59
CA SER A 58 -5.85 -4.14 -29.44
C SER A 58 -4.45 -3.95 -28.87
N LYS A 59 -3.46 -3.82 -29.77
CA LYS A 59 -2.06 -3.58 -29.40
C LYS A 59 -1.91 -2.42 -28.41
N LYS A 60 -2.63 -1.31 -28.63
CA LYS A 60 -2.62 -0.13 -27.73
C LYS A 60 -3.11 -0.46 -26.32
N VAL A 61 -4.22 -1.19 -26.17
CA VAL A 61 -4.74 -1.58 -24.84
C VAL A 61 -3.78 -2.52 -24.14
N VAL A 62 -3.26 -3.52 -24.85
CA VAL A 62 -2.25 -4.45 -24.31
C VAL A 62 -1.01 -3.70 -23.85
N GLU A 63 -0.56 -2.70 -24.61
CA GLU A 63 0.60 -1.86 -24.29
C GLU A 63 0.34 -1.01 -23.04
N VAL A 64 -0.80 -0.31 -22.97
CA VAL A 64 -1.21 0.46 -21.77
C VAL A 64 -1.26 -0.43 -20.53
N LEU A 65 -1.91 -1.58 -20.62
CA LEU A 65 -1.99 -2.54 -19.52
C LEU A 65 -0.61 -3.07 -19.14
N SER A 66 0.23 -3.38 -20.13
CA SER A 66 1.58 -3.88 -19.91
C SER A 66 2.46 -2.86 -19.20
N THR A 67 2.45 -1.60 -19.65
CA THR A 67 3.21 -0.51 -19.05
C THR A 67 2.80 -0.31 -17.59
N ASN A 68 1.50 -0.19 -17.31
CA ASN A 68 1.01 0.01 -15.95
C ASN A 68 1.29 -1.21 -15.04
N ALA A 69 1.22 -2.44 -15.58
CA ALA A 69 1.61 -3.64 -14.83
C ALA A 69 3.12 -3.70 -14.57
N GLN A 70 3.94 -3.21 -15.49
CA GLN A 70 5.39 -3.12 -15.29
C GLN A 70 5.74 -2.04 -14.26
N ASP A 71 5.10 -0.88 -14.32
CA ASP A 71 5.25 0.19 -13.33
C ASP A 71 4.86 -0.29 -11.94
N LEU A 72 3.69 -0.94 -11.81
CA LEU A 72 3.29 -1.55 -10.55
C LEU A 72 4.32 -2.56 -10.06
N ALA A 73 4.79 -3.48 -10.92
CA ALA A 73 5.79 -4.46 -10.53
C ALA A 73 7.10 -3.81 -10.05
N ASN A 74 7.51 -2.70 -10.65
CA ASN A 74 8.69 -1.93 -10.25
C ASN A 74 8.49 -1.23 -8.90
N HIS A 75 7.34 -0.59 -8.70
CA HIS A 75 7.00 0.04 -7.41
C HIS A 75 6.89 -0.98 -6.28
N VAL A 76 6.25 -2.11 -6.54
CA VAL A 76 6.15 -3.24 -5.61
C VAL A 76 7.55 -3.75 -5.26
N GLN A 77 8.45 -3.91 -6.23
CA GLN A 77 9.83 -4.33 -5.97
C GLN A 77 10.57 -3.31 -5.10
N SER A 78 10.39 -2.01 -5.37
CA SER A 78 11.04 -0.95 -4.60
C SER A 78 10.63 -0.96 -3.13
N VAL A 79 9.33 -1.13 -2.83
CA VAL A 79 8.87 -1.22 -1.44
C VAL A 79 9.33 -2.52 -0.77
N VAL A 80 9.36 -3.63 -1.52
CA VAL A 80 9.89 -4.92 -1.04
C VAL A 80 11.34 -4.77 -0.59
N ASP A 81 12.17 -4.09 -1.38
CA ASP A 81 13.59 -3.88 -1.08
C ASP A 81 13.78 -2.95 0.12
N LYS A 82 12.95 -1.91 0.26
CA LYS A 82 12.93 -1.05 1.46
C LYS A 82 12.55 -1.84 2.71
N ILE A 83 11.47 -2.62 2.67
CA ILE A 83 11.04 -3.46 3.80
C ILE A 83 12.13 -4.47 4.16
N LYS A 84 12.75 -5.14 3.18
CA LYS A 84 13.86 -6.08 3.42
C LYS A 84 15.08 -5.42 4.04
N THR A 85 15.37 -4.18 3.66
CA THR A 85 16.45 -3.39 4.24
C THR A 85 16.16 -3.09 5.71
N GLU A 86 14.94 -2.66 6.02
CA GLU A 86 14.53 -2.39 7.40
C GLU A 86 14.52 -3.66 8.28
N VAL A 87 14.10 -4.80 7.74
CA VAL A 87 14.19 -6.12 8.43
C VAL A 87 15.65 -6.53 8.70
N LYS A 88 16.58 -6.19 7.81
CA LYS A 88 18.01 -6.48 8.04
C LYS A 88 18.61 -5.56 9.09
N ASN A 89 18.16 -4.31 9.11
CA ASN A 89 18.70 -3.28 10.00
C ASN A 89 18.12 -3.36 11.41
N ASN A 90 16.94 -3.96 11.57
CA ASN A 90 16.25 -4.06 12.85
C ASN A 90 15.79 -5.52 13.04
N GLN A 91 16.25 -6.17 14.11
CA GLN A 91 15.79 -7.50 14.50
C GLN A 91 14.76 -7.35 15.63
N GLY A 92 13.48 -7.53 15.33
CA GLY A 92 12.38 -7.34 16.29
C GLY A 92 11.18 -8.26 16.06
N GLU A 93 10.16 -8.15 16.93
CA GLU A 93 8.93 -8.96 16.84
C GLU A 93 8.16 -8.76 15.51
N ILE A 94 8.29 -7.59 14.88
CA ILE A 94 7.61 -7.28 13.61
C ILE A 94 8.28 -7.91 12.38
N ASP A 95 9.49 -8.47 12.49
CA ASP A 95 10.26 -9.02 11.37
C ASP A 95 9.50 -10.08 10.58
N ASN A 96 8.71 -10.91 11.28
CA ASN A 96 7.91 -11.94 10.64
C ASN A 96 6.80 -11.34 9.78
N VAL A 97 6.16 -10.25 10.24
CA VAL A 97 5.13 -9.58 9.45
C VAL A 97 5.76 -8.83 8.28
N LEU A 98 6.88 -8.15 8.50
CA LEU A 98 7.62 -7.47 7.44
C LEU A 98 8.08 -8.45 6.36
N LYS A 99 8.61 -9.62 6.74
CA LYS A 99 8.95 -10.70 5.80
C LYS A 99 7.73 -11.20 5.04
N GLN A 100 6.63 -11.52 5.73
CA GLN A 100 5.40 -11.99 5.06
C GLN A 100 4.84 -10.99 4.06
N VAL A 101 4.82 -9.70 4.43
CA VAL A 101 4.39 -8.62 3.54
C VAL A 101 5.33 -8.50 2.35
N SER A 102 6.65 -8.51 2.60
CA SER A 102 7.67 -8.44 1.57
C SER A 102 7.60 -9.61 0.60
N ASP A 103 7.43 -10.84 1.09
CA ASP A 103 7.32 -12.04 0.26
C ASP A 103 6.06 -12.00 -0.60
N LYS A 104 4.90 -11.63 -0.02
CA LYS A 104 3.65 -11.49 -0.78
C LYS A 104 3.71 -10.40 -1.84
N LEU A 105 4.30 -9.25 -1.50
CA LEU A 105 4.53 -8.18 -2.48
C LEU A 105 5.50 -8.66 -3.58
N SER A 106 6.56 -9.37 -3.23
CA SER A 106 7.49 -9.93 -4.21
C SER A 106 6.80 -10.93 -5.14
N ASP A 107 5.89 -11.75 -4.62
CA ASP A 107 5.06 -12.65 -5.42
C ASP A 107 4.14 -11.87 -6.36
N THR A 108 3.52 -10.78 -5.90
CA THR A 108 2.73 -9.88 -6.74
C THR A 108 3.56 -9.31 -7.89
N ALA A 109 4.76 -8.80 -7.62
CA ALA A 109 5.66 -8.29 -8.65
C ALA A 109 6.04 -9.38 -9.68
N ASN A 110 6.31 -10.59 -9.21
CA ASN A 110 6.62 -11.73 -10.08
C ASN A 110 5.41 -12.15 -10.93
N GLN A 111 4.21 -12.17 -10.35
CA GLN A 111 2.98 -12.48 -11.08
C GLN A 111 2.68 -11.45 -12.16
N LEU A 112 2.89 -10.17 -11.87
CA LEU A 112 2.78 -9.09 -12.86
C LEU A 112 3.80 -9.27 -13.98
N LYS A 113 5.08 -9.47 -13.64
CA LYS A 113 6.15 -9.73 -14.63
C LYS A 113 5.88 -10.96 -15.50
N ASN A 114 5.35 -12.03 -14.93
CA ASN A 114 5.00 -13.24 -15.68
C ASN A 114 3.81 -13.01 -16.62
N ALA A 115 2.85 -12.17 -16.22
CA ALA A 115 1.73 -11.78 -17.08
C ALA A 115 2.18 -10.97 -18.29
N LEU A 116 3.33 -10.30 -18.18
CA LEU A 116 3.91 -9.48 -19.23
C LEU A 116 4.67 -10.25 -20.31
N GLY A 117 4.64 -11.60 -20.35
CA GLY A 117 5.45 -12.56 -21.15
C GLY A 117 5.90 -12.18 -22.59
N PRO A 118 6.49 -13.11 -23.38
CA PRO A 118 7.06 -12.76 -24.68
C PRO A 118 6.03 -12.09 -25.61
N GLU A 119 6.45 -11.01 -26.28
CA GLU A 119 5.59 -10.19 -27.14
C GLU A 119 4.88 -11.04 -28.21
N GLY A 120 3.54 -11.04 -28.22
CA GLY A 120 2.72 -11.77 -29.20
C GLY A 120 1.69 -12.74 -28.61
N GLN A 121 1.81 -13.14 -27.33
CA GLN A 121 0.81 -13.99 -26.63
C GLN A 121 0.00 -13.23 -25.57
N LYS A 122 0.22 -11.91 -25.43
CA LYS A 122 -0.40 -11.11 -24.36
C LYS A 122 -1.88 -10.85 -24.65
N GLN A 123 -2.76 -11.43 -23.86
CA GLN A 123 -4.17 -11.07 -23.85
C GLN A 123 -4.40 -9.90 -22.89
N ALA A 124 -5.15 -8.90 -23.34
CA ALA A 124 -5.50 -7.74 -22.50
C ALA A 124 -6.21 -8.21 -21.23
N LYS A 125 -7.05 -9.25 -21.36
CA LYS A 125 -7.74 -9.87 -20.23
C LYS A 125 -6.78 -10.42 -19.17
N ASP A 126 -5.75 -11.16 -19.57
CA ASP A 126 -4.80 -11.77 -18.62
C ASP A 126 -3.96 -10.71 -17.90
N ILE A 127 -3.47 -9.71 -18.63
CA ILE A 127 -2.72 -8.60 -18.02
C ILE A 127 -3.64 -7.82 -17.08
N LYS A 128 -4.86 -7.51 -17.51
CA LYS A 128 -5.87 -6.84 -16.69
C LYS A 128 -6.12 -7.60 -15.40
N ASP A 129 -6.41 -8.89 -15.46
CA ASP A 129 -6.75 -9.69 -14.27
C ASP A 129 -5.58 -9.76 -13.29
N LYS A 130 -4.35 -9.82 -13.79
CA LYS A 130 -3.13 -9.80 -12.98
C LYS A 130 -2.84 -8.42 -12.39
N LEU A 131 -3.08 -7.35 -13.14
CA LEU A 131 -2.94 -5.97 -12.71
C LEU A 131 -3.95 -5.63 -11.62
N ASP A 132 -5.22 -5.97 -11.84
CA ASP A 132 -6.31 -5.79 -10.89
C ASP A 132 -6.03 -6.50 -9.57
N LYS A 133 -5.69 -7.80 -9.65
CA LYS A 133 -5.27 -8.59 -8.49
C LYS A 133 -4.03 -8.00 -7.81
N GLY A 134 -3.04 -7.56 -8.59
CA GLY A 134 -1.81 -7.01 -8.06
C GLY A 134 -2.03 -5.71 -7.29
N LEU A 135 -2.88 -4.82 -7.79
CA LEU A 135 -3.26 -3.58 -7.11
C LEU A 135 -3.97 -3.89 -5.78
N GLN A 136 -4.95 -4.81 -5.78
CA GLN A 136 -5.68 -5.22 -4.58
C GLN A 136 -4.76 -5.88 -3.54
N ASP A 137 -3.94 -6.84 -3.96
CA ASP A 137 -3.03 -7.56 -3.07
C ASP A 137 -1.97 -6.63 -2.48
N ALA A 138 -1.53 -5.62 -3.24
CA ALA A 138 -0.58 -4.60 -2.79
C ALA A 138 -1.18 -3.70 -1.69
N VAL A 139 -2.38 -3.15 -1.90
CA VAL A 139 -3.05 -2.33 -0.87
C VAL A 139 -3.31 -3.15 0.39
N ALA A 140 -3.80 -4.39 0.25
CA ALA A 140 -4.05 -5.28 1.38
C ALA A 140 -2.78 -5.62 2.19
N GLN A 141 -1.64 -5.75 1.52
CA GLN A 141 -0.34 -5.95 2.16
C GLN A 141 0.10 -4.71 2.95
N VAL A 142 -0.13 -3.51 2.42
CA VAL A 142 0.16 -2.27 3.13
C VAL A 142 -0.76 -2.08 4.34
N GLU A 143 -2.04 -2.43 4.25
CA GLU A 143 -2.93 -2.37 5.41
C GLU A 143 -2.46 -3.28 6.56
N LYS A 144 -2.00 -4.50 6.22
CA LYS A 144 -1.41 -5.42 7.22
C LYS A 144 -0.15 -4.84 7.83
N LEU A 145 0.72 -4.27 7.00
CA LEU A 145 1.93 -3.60 7.42
C LEU A 145 1.61 -2.44 8.38
N SER A 146 0.66 -1.58 8.03
CA SER A 146 0.22 -0.45 8.86
C SER A 146 -0.28 -0.89 10.23
N LYS A 147 -1.06 -1.97 10.31
CA LYS A 147 -1.57 -2.51 11.57
C LYS A 147 -0.46 -3.11 12.44
N ALA A 148 0.56 -3.70 11.81
CA ALA A 148 1.67 -4.34 12.51
C ALA A 148 2.69 -3.33 13.05
N ILE A 149 2.91 -2.21 12.35
CA ILE A 149 3.83 -1.16 12.80
C ILE A 149 3.17 -0.12 13.70
N GLU A 150 1.84 -0.05 13.75
CA GLU A 150 1.11 0.85 14.65
C GLU A 150 1.58 0.80 16.12
N PRO A 151 1.73 -0.39 16.74
CA PRO A 151 2.18 -0.51 18.12
C PRO A 151 3.67 -0.21 18.34
N GLU A 152 4.48 -0.13 17.27
CA GLU A 152 5.90 0.24 17.39
C GLU A 152 6.04 1.75 17.65
N ALA A 153 7.05 2.15 18.44
CA ALA A 153 7.33 3.56 18.72
C ALA A 153 8.72 4.00 18.21
N ASN A 154 9.36 3.13 17.42
CA ASN A 154 10.79 3.19 17.13
C ASN A 154 11.00 3.71 15.70
N LYS A 155 12.23 4.11 15.36
CA LYS A 155 12.61 4.60 14.02
C LYS A 155 12.14 3.70 12.86
N VAL A 156 12.09 2.38 13.09
CA VAL A 156 11.56 1.38 12.14
C VAL A 156 10.15 1.72 11.68
N LYS A 157 9.30 2.22 12.58
CA LYS A 157 7.94 2.63 12.23
C LYS A 157 7.95 3.79 11.26
N ASP A 158 8.77 4.81 11.46
CA ASP A 158 8.81 5.98 10.59
C ASP A 158 9.31 5.60 9.19
N ASP A 159 10.39 4.82 9.10
CA ASP A 159 10.98 4.39 7.83
C ASP A 159 10.01 3.47 7.06
N ILE A 160 9.40 2.50 7.74
CA ILE A 160 8.36 1.63 7.13
C ILE A 160 7.10 2.42 6.79
N THR A 161 6.68 3.37 7.63
CA THR A 161 5.50 4.21 7.38
C THR A 161 5.70 5.04 6.12
N ASN A 162 6.88 5.65 5.97
CA ASN A 162 7.23 6.44 4.80
C ASN A 162 7.31 5.57 3.53
N ALA A 163 7.88 4.36 3.63
CA ALA A 163 7.90 3.41 2.53
C ALA A 163 6.49 2.99 2.10
N ALA A 164 5.64 2.66 3.08
CA ALA A 164 4.25 2.29 2.86
C ALA A 164 3.41 3.43 2.25
N LYS A 165 3.58 4.65 2.75
CA LYS A 165 2.94 5.86 2.21
C LYS A 165 3.35 6.10 0.76
N THR A 166 4.65 6.12 0.48
CA THR A 166 5.18 6.29 -0.87
C THR A 166 4.62 5.23 -1.82
N PHE A 167 4.52 3.99 -1.34
CA PHE A 167 4.02 2.89 -2.15
C PHE A 167 2.50 3.00 -2.41
N LEU A 168 1.70 3.42 -1.42
CA LEU A 168 0.29 3.72 -1.63
C LEU A 168 0.08 4.86 -2.63
N ASP A 169 0.87 5.92 -2.53
CA ASP A 169 0.83 7.03 -3.49
C ASP A 169 1.16 6.54 -4.91
N GLN A 170 2.14 5.65 -5.07
CA GLN A 170 2.48 5.01 -6.35
C GLN A 170 1.36 4.10 -6.87
N ILE A 171 0.69 3.33 -5.99
CA ILE A 171 -0.48 2.53 -6.38
C ILE A 171 -1.60 3.44 -6.91
N VAL A 172 -1.85 4.56 -6.22
CA VAL A 172 -2.84 5.55 -6.64
C VAL A 172 -2.48 6.15 -7.99
N GLU A 173 -1.21 6.50 -8.20
CA GLU A 173 -0.71 7.03 -9.47
C GLU A 173 -0.89 6.02 -10.62
N VAL A 174 -0.41 4.78 -10.45
CA VAL A 174 -0.59 3.72 -11.45
C VAL A 174 -2.06 3.47 -11.74
N SER A 175 -2.90 3.45 -10.71
CA SER A 175 -4.34 3.25 -10.87
C SER A 175 -4.98 4.38 -11.69
N ASN A 176 -4.68 5.64 -11.36
CA ASN A 176 -5.22 6.79 -12.08
C ASN A 176 -4.71 6.83 -13.53
N ASN A 177 -3.42 6.58 -13.75
CA ASN A 177 -2.82 6.52 -15.08
C ASN A 177 -3.47 5.42 -15.93
N LEU A 178 -3.61 4.22 -15.36
CA LEU A 178 -4.30 3.11 -15.99
C LEU A 178 -5.74 3.47 -16.37
N GLN A 179 -6.49 4.06 -15.45
CA GLN A 179 -7.87 4.46 -15.71
C GLN A 179 -7.98 5.46 -16.86
N GLN A 180 -7.13 6.49 -16.85
CA GLN A 180 -7.13 7.53 -17.87
C GLN A 180 -6.70 6.99 -19.23
N GLN A 181 -5.59 6.24 -19.28
CA GLN A 181 -5.06 5.70 -20.54
C GLN A 181 -6.01 4.68 -21.16
N VAL A 182 -6.63 3.81 -20.37
CA VAL A 182 -7.63 2.85 -20.86
C VAL A 182 -8.87 3.57 -21.38
N LYS A 183 -9.42 4.54 -20.62
CA LYS A 183 -10.57 5.33 -21.09
C LYS A 183 -10.28 6.06 -22.40
N SER A 184 -9.13 6.72 -22.51
CA SER A 184 -8.72 7.42 -23.74
C SER A 184 -8.57 6.45 -24.91
N THR A 185 -7.93 5.30 -24.70
CA THR A 185 -7.73 4.29 -25.75
C THR A 185 -9.04 3.67 -26.24
N ILE A 186 -10.03 3.51 -25.36
CA ILE A 186 -11.36 3.01 -25.72
C ILE A 186 -12.19 4.09 -26.42
N ASN A 187 -12.12 5.34 -25.95
CA ASN A 187 -12.90 6.46 -26.49
C ASN A 187 -12.36 7.00 -27.83
N GLU A 188 -11.07 6.82 -28.16
CA GLU A 188 -10.49 7.13 -29.48
C GLU A 188 -11.10 6.30 -30.63
N LYS A 189 -11.94 5.30 -30.35
CA LYS A 189 -12.59 4.43 -31.36
C LYS A 189 -13.94 4.96 -31.89
N HIS A 190 -14.33 6.19 -31.58
CA HIS A 190 -15.55 6.83 -32.10
C HIS A 190 -15.26 8.10 -32.90
#